data_AF-A0A3P2ABG0-F1
#
_entry.id   AF-A0A3P2ABG0-F1
#
_cell.length_a   1.000
_cell.length_b   1.000
_cell.length_c   1.000
_cell.angle_alpha   90.00
_cell.angle_beta   90.00
_cell.angle_gamma   90.00
#
_symmetry.space_group_name_H-M   'P 1'
#
loop_
_entity.id
_entity.type
_entity.pdbx_description
1 polymer ?
#
loop_
_entity_poly.entity_id
_entity_poly.type
_entity_poly.pdbx_seq_one_letter_code
_entity_poly.pdbx_strand_id
1 'polypeptide(L)'
;MKKTRKSPSIIMAAMTILSFSACEDWGQMDPPAGTDVYPKLEQVANIDFEPAAKEGEAGFEPESFNYYAYEEGNIAVVEKDNDHGHVLHLPNGYARTFNPLTAYKVQNGISLTFWVKQALRIDKETEEELEPDLTGALFSFQNSNGTQRMFLTANGWLKYEGVDGEYEANNPEENKVSRNPLLLPAGEWHYMAVTVRNDGYSIYVDGKQRIDKTVLKSDFDFSKIVQFMAATSYLYIGAGSDIPTQEMWIDDIKIYRNQITDNECRMPSMEESAFEYIIGAPIITVGAEDNSAGWWSAFSNYFRIPADGQIKFKFTNHTNGVGNWNNWNLCLCTDADRGGSGYAEYFVIRSDLYGWGDSYGTGTWTNEGYGNWDAFRADMEGADVTVTIRRNKATVVVEATAKANNGNVYKETFTTTCGDGAQIVRAFFVMDGSHIVFDTQETSAFTPQPITKTAIGAEDCSTGWWQEFSDYFLIPAGQNLRLEFENHTNGAGNWNNWNLCLCTDADRGAGGYAEYFVIRSDLYGWGDSYGAGTWTNEGYGNWDAFRADMEGAQVTINILRDGAKVTTTAVATSPNGNVYKETFVTNCGDGNQPVRAFLIVDGSHLKMDSSNCYLFTPLFK
;
A
#
# COMPACT_ATOMS: atom_id res chain seq x y z
N MET A 1 -54.19 -51.30 -8.25
CA MET A 1 -53.42 -51.07 -9.50
C MET A 1 -54.10 -50.00 -10.33
N LYS A 2 -53.29 -49.11 -10.87
CA LYS A 2 -53.58 -47.80 -11.48
C LYS A 2 -54.74 -47.77 -12.49
N LYS A 3 -55.58 -46.73 -12.40
CA LYS A 3 -56.34 -46.18 -13.54
C LYS A 3 -56.01 -44.70 -13.70
N THR A 4 -55.41 -44.39 -14.83
CA THR A 4 -55.14 -43.07 -15.39
C THR A 4 -56.40 -42.48 -15.99
N ARG A 5 -56.69 -41.21 -15.69
CA ARG A 5 -57.35 -40.26 -16.61
C ARG A 5 -57.31 -38.86 -15.99
N LYS A 6 -56.65 -37.90 -16.64
CA LYS A 6 -56.86 -36.47 -16.35
C LYS A 6 -56.77 -35.63 -17.61
N SER A 7 -57.81 -34.85 -17.80
CA SER A 7 -57.94 -33.55 -18.47
C SER A 7 -59.41 -33.14 -18.27
N PRO A 8 -59.83 -31.86 -18.23
CA PRO A 8 -59.07 -30.62 -18.07
C PRO A 8 -59.76 -29.55 -17.16
N SER A 9 -59.04 -28.45 -16.88
CA SER A 9 -59.51 -27.05 -16.77
C SER A 9 -60.46 -26.57 -15.63
N ILE A 10 -60.37 -25.23 -15.40
CA ILE A 10 -61.40 -24.28 -14.96
C ILE A 10 -61.46 -23.84 -13.46
N ILE A 11 -61.07 -22.55 -13.25
CA ILE A 11 -61.76 -21.45 -12.53
C ILE A 11 -61.69 -21.33 -10.99
N MET A 12 -61.02 -20.23 -10.60
CA MET A 12 -61.47 -19.10 -9.76
C MET A 12 -61.71 -19.25 -8.25
N ALA A 13 -61.20 -18.24 -7.55
CA ALA A 13 -61.16 -17.97 -6.13
C ALA A 13 -62.52 -17.93 -5.40
N ALA A 14 -62.49 -18.24 -4.10
CA ALA A 14 -63.38 -17.65 -3.10
C ALA A 14 -62.70 -17.62 -1.72
N MET A 15 -62.67 -16.41 -1.15
CA MET A 15 -62.24 -16.04 0.21
C MET A 15 -63.08 -16.73 1.30
N THR A 16 -62.45 -17.04 2.45
CA THR A 16 -63.01 -16.63 3.75
C THR A 16 -61.91 -16.41 4.79
N ILE A 17 -61.99 -15.24 5.41
CA ILE A 17 -61.15 -14.65 6.45
C ILE A 17 -61.40 -15.31 7.80
N LEU A 18 -60.34 -15.58 8.56
CA LEU A 18 -60.34 -15.62 10.02
C LEU A 18 -59.26 -14.66 10.52
N SER A 19 -59.73 -13.51 10.97
CA SER A 19 -58.98 -12.43 11.59
C SER A 19 -58.73 -12.72 13.07
N PHE A 20 -57.48 -12.57 13.53
CA PHE A 20 -57.15 -11.83 14.76
C PHE A 20 -55.78 -11.15 14.61
N SER A 21 -55.84 -9.83 14.61
CA SER A 21 -54.86 -8.79 15.01
C SER A 21 -54.08 -9.14 16.29
N ALA A 22 -52.88 -8.63 16.59
CA ALA A 22 -52.26 -7.35 16.26
C ALA A 22 -50.72 -7.40 16.42
N CYS A 23 -49.97 -6.94 15.43
CA CYS A 23 -48.96 -5.87 15.51
C CYS A 23 -48.41 -5.69 14.08
N GLU A 24 -48.75 -4.57 13.45
CA GLU A 24 -48.23 -4.20 12.13
C GLU A 24 -46.76 -3.84 12.27
N ASP A 25 -45.90 -4.59 11.59
CA ASP A 25 -44.50 -4.25 11.41
C ASP A 25 -44.41 -3.16 10.32
N TRP A 26 -44.21 -1.92 10.75
CA TRP A 26 -43.96 -0.78 9.88
C TRP A 26 -42.55 -0.89 9.31
N GLY A 27 -42.41 -1.58 8.19
CA GLY A 27 -41.12 -1.73 7.51
C GLY A 27 -41.14 -2.39 6.13
N GLN A 28 -42.32 -2.59 5.52
CA GLN A 28 -42.39 -2.91 4.09
C GLN A 28 -42.00 -1.65 3.32
N MET A 29 -40.72 -1.57 2.96
CA MET A 29 -40.23 -0.61 1.97
C MET A 29 -41.12 -0.68 0.73
N ASP A 30 -41.59 0.49 0.29
CA ASP A 30 -42.20 0.63 -1.03
C ASP A 30 -41.28 0.03 -2.10
N PRO A 31 -41.83 -0.53 -3.20
CA PRO A 31 -41.02 -0.89 -4.35
C PRO A 31 -40.20 0.33 -4.79
N PRO A 32 -38.88 0.20 -5.01
CA PRO A 32 -38.05 1.31 -5.46
C PRO A 32 -38.65 1.96 -6.71
N ALA A 33 -38.70 3.30 -6.73
CA ALA A 33 -38.98 4.04 -7.95
C ALA A 33 -37.88 3.71 -8.98
N GLY A 34 -38.22 2.92 -10.00
CA GLY A 34 -37.30 2.39 -11.00
C GLY A 34 -36.86 3.39 -12.07
N THR A 35 -36.19 4.48 -11.68
CA THR A 35 -35.51 5.38 -12.63
C THR A 35 -34.13 5.91 -12.19
N ASP A 36 -33.66 5.60 -10.98
CA ASP A 36 -32.33 6.07 -10.54
C ASP A 36 -31.21 5.17 -11.08
N VAL A 37 -30.51 5.68 -12.09
CA VAL A 37 -29.32 5.04 -12.66
C VAL A 37 -28.09 5.57 -11.92
N TYR A 38 -27.64 4.87 -10.89
CA TYR A 38 -26.40 5.19 -10.19
C TYR A 38 -25.19 5.14 -11.14
N PRO A 39 -24.25 6.11 -11.07
CA PRO A 39 -22.99 6.05 -11.80
C PRO A 39 -22.25 4.73 -11.51
N LYS A 40 -22.00 3.93 -12.55
CA LYS A 40 -21.19 2.71 -12.44
C LYS A 40 -19.75 3.02 -12.82
N LEU A 41 -18.82 2.98 -11.86
CA LEU A 41 -17.39 2.98 -12.16
C LEU A 41 -17.02 1.65 -12.81
N GLU A 42 -16.39 1.71 -13.98
CA GLU A 42 -15.99 0.53 -14.75
C GLU A 42 -14.79 0.90 -15.63
N GLN A 43 -13.74 0.09 -15.53
CA GLN A 43 -12.60 0.17 -16.44
C GLN A 43 -13.04 -0.34 -17.82
N VAL A 44 -12.96 0.52 -18.82
CA VAL A 44 -13.40 0.24 -20.19
C VAL A 44 -12.24 -0.08 -21.13
N ALA A 45 -11.01 0.25 -20.74
CA ALA A 45 -9.79 -0.14 -21.44
C ALA A 45 -8.61 -0.27 -20.48
N ASN A 46 -7.69 -1.18 -20.82
CA ASN A 46 -6.36 -1.36 -20.22
C ASN A 46 -5.35 -1.48 -21.35
N ILE A 47 -4.29 -0.68 -21.36
CA ILE A 47 -3.27 -0.68 -22.40
C ILE A 47 -1.90 -0.63 -21.72
N ASP A 48 -1.24 -1.78 -21.62
CA ASP A 48 0.03 -2.01 -20.93
C ASP A 48 1.22 -2.19 -21.89
N PHE A 49 0.97 -2.12 -23.21
CA PHE A 49 1.97 -2.28 -24.28
C PHE A 49 2.78 -3.59 -24.28
N GLU A 50 2.51 -4.51 -23.35
CA GLU A 50 3.25 -5.76 -23.22
C GLU A 50 2.89 -6.76 -24.32
N PRO A 51 3.87 -7.39 -24.99
CA PRO A 51 3.59 -8.46 -25.92
C PRO A 51 3.02 -9.68 -25.19
N ALA A 52 2.40 -10.59 -25.94
CA ALA A 52 1.90 -11.83 -25.36
C ALA A 52 3.02 -12.59 -24.63
N ALA A 53 2.80 -12.93 -23.35
CA ALA A 53 3.79 -13.62 -22.52
C ALA A 53 4.17 -15.01 -23.06
N LYS A 54 3.23 -15.65 -23.79
CA LYS A 54 3.44 -16.93 -24.49
C LYS A 54 2.69 -16.95 -25.82
N GLU A 55 3.16 -17.81 -26.71
CA GLU A 55 2.48 -18.09 -27.98
C GLU A 55 1.04 -18.58 -27.73
N GLY A 56 0.06 -17.85 -28.28
CA GLY A 56 -1.37 -18.15 -28.14
C GLY A 56 -2.09 -17.45 -26.98
N GLU A 57 -1.40 -16.67 -26.16
CA GLU A 57 -2.00 -15.72 -25.21
C GLU A 57 -2.27 -14.37 -25.88
N ALA A 58 -3.22 -13.60 -25.35
CA ALA A 58 -3.47 -12.23 -25.82
C ALA A 58 -2.43 -11.30 -25.21
N GLY A 59 -1.82 -10.45 -26.02
CA GLY A 59 -0.98 -9.33 -25.57
C GLY A 59 -1.39 -8.05 -26.29
N PHE A 60 -0.59 -7.01 -26.13
CA PHE A 60 -0.75 -5.78 -26.87
C PHE A 60 -0.57 -6.02 -28.38
N GLU A 61 -1.54 -5.57 -29.17
CA GLU A 61 -1.54 -5.64 -30.63
C GLU A 61 -1.13 -4.26 -31.19
N PRO A 62 0.09 -4.09 -31.73
CA PRO A 62 0.55 -2.79 -32.24
C PRO A 62 -0.36 -2.18 -33.30
N GLU A 63 -1.04 -3.00 -34.10
CA GLU A 63 -2.00 -2.56 -35.13
C GLU A 63 -3.28 -1.93 -34.55
N SER A 64 -3.50 -2.04 -33.24
CA SER A 64 -4.59 -1.33 -32.54
C SER A 64 -4.35 0.19 -32.44
N PHE A 65 -3.14 0.64 -32.79
CA PHE A 65 -2.75 2.04 -32.84
C PHE A 65 -2.28 2.44 -34.25
N ASN A 66 -2.44 3.73 -34.54
CA ASN A 66 -1.74 4.40 -35.64
C ASN A 66 -0.64 5.27 -35.05
N TYR A 67 0.56 5.17 -35.60
CA TYR A 67 1.75 5.88 -35.14
C TYR A 67 2.17 6.94 -36.15
N TYR A 68 2.57 8.11 -35.64
CA TYR A 68 2.89 9.29 -36.43
C TYR A 68 4.12 10.00 -35.88
N ALA A 69 4.69 10.87 -36.70
CA ALA A 69 5.77 11.79 -36.34
C ALA A 69 5.29 13.23 -36.58
N TYR A 70 5.72 14.16 -35.74
CA TYR A 70 5.68 15.58 -36.11
C TYR A 70 6.81 15.92 -37.08
N GLU A 71 6.79 17.15 -37.61
CA GLU A 71 7.91 17.68 -38.38
C GLU A 71 9.21 17.61 -37.55
N GLU A 72 10.28 17.08 -38.15
CA GLU A 72 11.58 16.81 -37.49
C GLU A 72 11.58 15.73 -36.38
N GLY A 73 10.43 15.11 -36.09
CA GLY A 73 10.33 13.99 -35.16
C GLY A 73 10.49 12.61 -35.79
N ASN A 74 10.47 11.57 -34.96
CA ASN A 74 10.43 10.17 -35.39
C ASN A 74 9.03 9.58 -35.16
N ILE A 75 8.71 8.51 -35.88
CA ILE A 75 7.44 7.80 -35.73
C ILE A 75 7.40 7.19 -34.32
N ALA A 76 6.28 7.40 -33.62
CA ALA A 76 6.00 6.75 -32.34
C ALA A 76 6.20 5.23 -32.41
N VAL A 77 6.75 4.64 -31.35
CA VAL A 77 7.13 3.23 -31.33
C VAL A 77 6.85 2.62 -29.96
N VAL A 78 6.47 1.34 -29.94
CA VAL A 78 6.47 0.56 -28.70
C VAL A 78 7.85 -0.07 -28.55
N GLU A 79 8.52 0.23 -27.46
CA GLU A 79 9.88 -0.22 -27.18
C GLU A 79 10.04 -0.64 -25.72
N LYS A 80 11.12 -1.35 -25.42
CA LYS A 80 11.41 -1.76 -24.05
C LYS A 80 12.12 -0.64 -23.28
N ASP A 81 11.52 -0.20 -22.17
CA ASP A 81 12.08 0.66 -21.14
C ASP A 81 12.71 -0.17 -20.02
N ASN A 82 13.62 0.45 -19.26
CA ASN A 82 14.33 -0.25 -18.18
C ASN A 82 13.47 -0.41 -16.92
N ASP A 83 12.51 0.47 -16.70
CA ASP A 83 11.74 0.57 -15.46
C ASP A 83 10.31 0.04 -15.63
N HIS A 84 9.73 0.20 -16.83
CA HIS A 84 8.30 -0.05 -17.11
C HIS A 84 8.06 -1.10 -18.21
N GLY A 85 9.01 -2.01 -18.48
CA GLY A 85 8.76 -3.08 -19.45
C GLY A 85 8.63 -2.55 -20.88
N HIS A 86 7.58 -2.90 -21.63
CA HIS A 86 7.30 -2.29 -22.93
C HIS A 86 6.44 -1.04 -22.76
N VAL A 87 6.84 0.05 -23.39
CA VAL A 87 6.16 1.34 -23.28
C VAL A 87 5.97 1.97 -24.65
N LEU A 88 5.01 2.89 -24.76
CA LEU A 88 4.89 3.73 -25.95
C LEU A 88 5.85 4.92 -25.85
N HIS A 89 6.90 4.90 -26.67
CA HIS A 89 7.84 5.99 -26.84
C HIS A 89 7.41 6.92 -27.98
N LEU A 90 7.37 8.22 -27.69
CA LEU A 90 6.95 9.29 -28.60
C LEU A 90 8.12 10.26 -28.84
N PRO A 91 9.12 9.92 -29.68
CA PRO A 91 10.28 10.77 -29.98
C PRO A 91 9.92 11.99 -30.86
N ASN A 92 9.23 12.96 -30.26
CA ASN A 92 8.53 14.05 -30.94
C ASN A 92 7.52 13.52 -31.98
N GLY A 93 6.81 12.46 -31.59
CA GLY A 93 5.78 11.81 -32.38
C GLY A 93 4.46 11.74 -31.61
N TYR A 94 3.48 11.03 -32.16
CA TYR A 94 2.21 10.81 -31.49
C TYR A 94 1.55 9.51 -31.95
N ALA A 95 0.62 9.01 -31.15
CA ALA A 95 -0.16 7.82 -31.47
C ALA A 95 -1.67 8.10 -31.38
N ARG A 96 -2.46 7.33 -32.13
CA ARG A 96 -3.91 7.43 -32.16
C ARG A 96 -4.56 6.05 -32.15
N THR A 97 -5.55 5.87 -31.28
CA THR A 97 -6.40 4.67 -31.26
C THR A 97 -7.89 5.06 -31.28
N PHE A 98 -8.76 4.07 -31.52
CA PHE A 98 -10.20 4.26 -31.38
C PHE A 98 -10.54 4.54 -29.92
N ASN A 99 -11.49 5.45 -29.71
CA ASN A 99 -11.95 5.79 -28.38
C ASN A 99 -12.80 4.64 -27.79
N PRO A 100 -12.33 3.94 -26.73
CA PRO A 100 -13.06 2.81 -26.15
C PRO A 100 -14.36 3.23 -25.47
N LEU A 101 -14.49 4.51 -25.06
CA LEU A 101 -15.68 5.02 -24.38
C LEU A 101 -16.93 5.04 -25.28
N THR A 102 -16.76 4.99 -26.60
CA THR A 102 -17.87 5.03 -27.56
C THR A 102 -18.84 3.85 -27.43
N ALA A 103 -18.41 2.76 -26.79
CA ALA A 103 -19.23 1.58 -26.48
C ALA A 103 -20.00 1.70 -25.15
N TYR A 104 -19.78 2.76 -24.36
CA TYR A 104 -20.26 2.85 -22.98
C TYR A 104 -21.07 4.11 -22.72
N LYS A 105 -22.07 4.00 -21.82
CA LYS A 105 -22.83 5.15 -21.35
C LYS A 105 -22.15 5.78 -20.13
N VAL A 106 -21.59 6.96 -20.33
CA VAL A 106 -21.04 7.81 -19.27
C VAL A 106 -22.15 8.57 -18.52
N GLN A 107 -21.98 8.78 -17.22
CA GLN A 107 -22.99 9.40 -16.34
C GLN A 107 -22.46 10.65 -15.64
N ASN A 108 -21.40 10.55 -14.82
CA ASN A 108 -20.92 11.64 -13.96
C ASN A 108 -19.47 12.07 -14.19
N GLY A 109 -18.76 11.44 -15.13
CA GLY A 109 -17.40 11.81 -15.52
C GLY A 109 -16.72 10.77 -16.40
N ILE A 110 -15.48 11.04 -16.80
CA ILE A 110 -14.56 10.10 -17.43
C ILE A 110 -13.23 10.23 -16.70
N SER A 111 -12.56 9.10 -16.49
CA SER A 111 -11.27 9.10 -15.81
C SER A 111 -10.24 8.31 -16.59
N LEU A 112 -8.98 8.71 -16.44
CA LEU A 112 -7.83 8.02 -17.01
C LEU A 112 -6.76 7.89 -15.93
N THR A 113 -6.07 6.75 -15.91
CA THR A 113 -4.81 6.60 -15.17
C THR A 113 -3.72 6.06 -16.07
N PHE A 114 -2.48 6.47 -15.85
CA PHE A 114 -1.33 6.11 -16.70
C PHE A 114 0.00 6.51 -16.05
N TRP A 115 1.08 5.84 -16.44
CA TRP A 115 2.45 6.27 -16.19
C TRP A 115 2.95 7.15 -17.34
N VAL A 116 3.65 8.23 -17.04
CA VAL A 116 4.23 9.12 -18.05
C VAL A 116 5.59 9.63 -17.62
N LYS A 117 6.52 9.74 -18.57
CA LYS A 117 7.85 10.32 -18.42
C LYS A 117 8.10 11.31 -19.54
N GLN A 118 8.40 12.56 -19.23
CA GLN A 118 8.92 13.51 -20.23
C GLN A 118 10.44 13.43 -20.29
N ALA A 119 11.01 13.52 -21.49
CA ALA A 119 12.46 13.56 -21.64
C ALA A 119 13.04 14.79 -20.93
N LEU A 120 14.19 14.60 -20.29
CA LEU A 120 14.99 15.72 -19.80
C LEU A 120 15.48 16.52 -21.01
N ARG A 121 15.17 17.82 -21.02
CA ARG A 121 15.54 18.70 -22.12
C ARG A 121 16.82 19.43 -21.76
N ILE A 122 17.84 19.30 -22.60
CA ILE A 122 19.13 19.94 -22.40
C ILE A 122 19.44 20.81 -23.62
N ASP A 123 19.91 22.03 -23.38
CA ASP A 123 20.47 22.88 -24.42
C ASP A 123 21.78 22.26 -24.93
N LYS A 124 21.85 21.96 -26.23
CA LYS A 124 23.00 21.27 -26.82
C LYS A 124 24.28 22.10 -26.85
N GLU A 125 24.18 23.42 -26.74
CA GLU A 125 25.33 24.33 -26.73
C GLU A 125 25.80 24.66 -25.33
N THR A 126 24.88 24.89 -24.38
CA THR A 126 25.21 25.31 -23.01
C THR A 126 25.22 24.19 -21.99
N GLU A 127 24.69 23.00 -22.32
CA GLU A 127 24.47 21.87 -21.41
C GLU A 127 23.53 22.19 -20.23
N GLU A 128 22.81 23.31 -20.29
CA GLU A 128 21.84 23.70 -19.27
C GLU A 128 20.51 22.97 -19.45
N GLU A 129 19.85 22.63 -18.34
CA GLU A 129 18.51 22.09 -18.35
C GLU A 129 17.50 23.13 -18.84
N LEU A 130 16.72 22.74 -19.84
CA LEU A 130 15.62 23.52 -20.38
C LEU A 130 14.33 23.17 -19.65
N GLU A 131 13.41 24.13 -19.62
CA GLU A 131 12.08 23.93 -19.06
C GLU A 131 11.38 22.70 -19.68
N PRO A 132 10.63 21.92 -18.88
CA PRO A 132 9.84 20.80 -19.39
C PRO A 132 8.77 21.27 -20.37
N ASP A 133 8.24 20.36 -21.18
CA ASP A 133 7.15 20.68 -22.11
C ASP A 133 5.81 20.82 -21.37
N LEU A 134 5.36 22.06 -21.21
CA LEU A 134 4.11 22.40 -20.54
C LEU A 134 2.92 22.57 -21.49
N THR A 135 3.19 22.58 -22.80
CA THR A 135 2.22 22.98 -23.85
C THR A 135 1.79 21.82 -24.74
N GLY A 136 2.63 20.80 -24.90
CA GLY A 136 2.30 19.57 -25.58
C GLY A 136 1.17 18.81 -24.87
N ALA A 137 0.20 18.34 -25.65
CA ALA A 137 -0.86 17.49 -25.15
C ALA A 137 -0.28 16.11 -24.76
N LEU A 138 -0.50 15.70 -23.51
CA LEU A 138 -0.29 14.32 -23.08
C LEU A 138 -1.37 13.44 -23.72
N PHE A 139 -2.62 13.89 -23.60
CA PHE A 139 -3.80 13.25 -24.20
C PHE A 139 -4.72 14.25 -24.87
N SER A 140 -5.41 13.80 -25.91
CA SER A 140 -6.57 14.50 -26.43
C SER A 140 -7.66 13.59 -26.98
N PHE A 141 -8.88 14.11 -26.95
CA PHE A 141 -10.05 13.58 -27.63
C PHE A 141 -10.35 14.51 -28.79
N GLN A 142 -10.42 13.99 -30.01
CA GLN A 142 -10.72 14.82 -31.19
C GLN A 142 -11.68 14.13 -32.13
N ASN A 143 -12.51 14.91 -32.81
CA ASN A 143 -13.37 14.38 -33.86
C ASN A 143 -12.55 14.03 -35.12
N SER A 144 -13.16 13.29 -36.04
CA SER A 144 -12.46 12.70 -37.19
C SER A 144 -11.80 13.70 -38.15
N ASN A 145 -12.24 14.96 -38.14
CA ASN A 145 -11.69 16.04 -38.96
C ASN A 145 -10.91 17.09 -38.16
N GLY A 146 -10.68 16.88 -36.86
CA GLY A 146 -9.87 17.75 -35.99
C GLY A 146 -10.47 19.13 -35.71
N THR A 147 -11.75 19.36 -36.04
CA THR A 147 -12.41 20.66 -35.84
C THR A 147 -12.96 20.86 -34.43
N GLN A 148 -13.03 19.79 -33.64
CA GLN A 148 -13.43 19.83 -32.23
C GLN A 148 -12.47 18.96 -31.43
N ARG A 149 -12.05 19.45 -30.27
CA ARG A 149 -11.06 18.77 -29.45
C ARG A 149 -11.18 19.10 -27.97
N MET A 150 -10.71 18.18 -27.15
CA MET A 150 -10.29 18.44 -25.77
C MET A 150 -8.88 17.91 -25.59
N PHE A 151 -7.98 18.65 -24.97
CA PHE A 151 -6.66 18.15 -24.59
C PHE A 151 -6.27 18.49 -23.16
N LEU A 152 -5.30 17.74 -22.64
CA LEU A 152 -4.66 17.96 -21.34
C LEU A 152 -3.13 17.95 -21.48
N THR A 153 -2.43 18.88 -20.83
CA THR A 153 -0.95 18.97 -20.83
C THR A 153 -0.32 18.69 -19.45
N ALA A 154 1.02 18.63 -19.40
CA ALA A 154 1.79 18.52 -18.14
C ALA A 154 1.69 19.75 -17.21
N ASN A 155 1.09 20.87 -17.65
CA ASN A 155 0.73 21.99 -16.76
C ASN A 155 -0.66 21.80 -16.13
N GLY A 156 -1.36 20.72 -16.46
CA GLY A 156 -2.78 20.56 -16.17
C GLY A 156 -3.65 21.51 -16.99
N TRP A 157 -3.15 21.97 -18.14
CA TRP A 157 -3.91 22.80 -19.07
C TRP A 157 -4.98 21.96 -19.73
N LEU A 158 -6.23 22.17 -19.34
CA LEU A 158 -7.38 21.57 -20.01
C LEU A 158 -8.01 22.61 -20.93
N LYS A 159 -8.02 22.32 -22.24
CA LYS A 159 -8.68 23.14 -23.25
C LYS A 159 -9.70 22.30 -24.00
N TYR A 160 -10.90 22.85 -24.17
CA TYR A 160 -12.00 22.29 -24.95
C TYR A 160 -12.48 23.29 -25.98
N GLU A 161 -12.60 22.84 -27.23
CA GLU A 161 -13.16 23.60 -28.35
C GLU A 161 -14.19 22.71 -29.05
N GLY A 162 -15.47 23.07 -28.89
CA GLY A 162 -16.60 22.35 -29.47
C GLY A 162 -17.64 23.29 -30.06
N VAL A 163 -18.55 22.74 -30.88
CA VAL A 163 -19.67 23.54 -31.43
C VAL A 163 -20.63 24.05 -30.37
N ASP A 164 -20.58 23.47 -29.17
CA ASP A 164 -21.42 23.78 -28.02
C ASP A 164 -20.72 24.63 -26.95
N GLY A 165 -19.50 25.09 -27.21
CA GLY A 165 -18.78 26.06 -26.39
C GLY A 165 -17.27 25.82 -26.35
N GLU A 166 -16.58 26.76 -25.72
CA GLU A 166 -15.15 26.69 -25.46
C GLU A 166 -14.91 26.78 -23.95
N TYR A 167 -13.93 26.04 -23.47
CA TYR A 167 -13.48 26.12 -22.08
C TYR A 167 -11.97 26.00 -22.01
N GLU A 168 -11.35 26.77 -21.13
CA GLU A 168 -9.91 26.70 -20.91
C GLU A 168 -9.54 26.98 -19.46
N ALA A 169 -8.54 26.26 -18.95
CA ALA A 169 -7.99 26.45 -17.62
C ALA A 169 -6.54 26.00 -17.52
N ASN A 170 -5.71 26.75 -16.79
CA ASN A 170 -4.29 26.47 -16.55
C ASN A 170 -3.43 26.51 -17.82
N ASN A 171 -3.72 27.47 -18.71
CA ASN A 171 -2.84 27.76 -19.83
C ASN A 171 -1.44 28.18 -19.32
N PRO A 172 -0.35 27.53 -19.74
CA PRO A 172 1.01 27.90 -19.33
C PRO A 172 1.48 29.26 -19.86
N GLU A 173 0.74 29.98 -20.70
CA GLU A 173 1.06 31.39 -21.01
C GLU A 173 0.56 32.34 -19.92
N GLU A 174 -0.64 32.10 -19.40
CA GLU A 174 -1.31 32.98 -18.43
C GLU A 174 -1.09 32.55 -16.97
N ASN A 175 -1.05 31.24 -16.76
CA ASN A 175 -0.90 30.60 -15.47
C ASN A 175 0.08 29.44 -15.62
N LYS A 176 1.35 29.81 -15.86
CA LYS A 176 2.47 28.90 -15.57
C LYS A 176 2.28 28.49 -14.13
N VAL A 177 2.12 27.20 -13.88
CA VAL A 177 2.21 26.67 -12.52
C VAL A 177 3.71 26.72 -12.16
N SER A 178 4.27 27.92 -12.06
CA SER A 178 5.70 28.24 -12.13
C SER A 178 6.46 27.85 -10.87
N ARG A 179 5.81 27.08 -9.98
CA ARG A 179 6.45 26.46 -8.81
C ARG A 179 6.15 24.97 -8.68
N ASN A 180 5.39 24.36 -9.61
CA ASN A 180 5.17 22.91 -9.59
C ASN A 180 4.47 22.36 -10.87
N PRO A 181 5.14 22.32 -12.05
CA PRO A 181 4.69 21.46 -13.16
C PRO A 181 4.31 20.07 -12.67
N LEU A 182 3.34 19.43 -13.33
CA LEU A 182 2.81 18.15 -12.83
C LEU A 182 3.89 17.07 -12.80
N LEU A 183 4.76 17.05 -13.81
CA LEU A 183 5.77 16.03 -14.08
C LEU A 183 7.17 16.53 -13.74
N LEU A 184 7.48 16.66 -12.45
CA LEU A 184 8.82 16.98 -11.98
C LEU A 184 9.30 15.99 -10.91
N PRO A 185 10.59 15.63 -10.91
CA PRO A 185 11.63 16.10 -11.84
C PRO A 185 11.49 15.53 -13.26
N ALA A 186 11.94 16.28 -14.28
CA ALA A 186 11.91 15.79 -15.65
C ALA A 186 12.90 14.62 -15.82
N GLY A 187 12.59 13.69 -16.74
CA GLY A 187 13.37 12.46 -16.92
C GLY A 187 12.97 11.30 -16.00
N GLU A 188 12.05 11.50 -15.05
CA GLU A 188 11.49 10.44 -14.20
C GLU A 188 10.07 10.05 -14.61
N TRP A 189 9.68 8.82 -14.24
CA TRP A 189 8.33 8.30 -14.40
C TRP A 189 7.41 8.84 -13.31
N HIS A 190 6.23 9.30 -13.72
CA HIS A 190 5.18 9.77 -12.83
C HIS A 190 3.87 9.05 -13.11
N TYR A 191 3.14 8.72 -12.05
CA TYR A 191 1.79 8.18 -12.18
C TYR A 191 0.79 9.34 -12.18
N MET A 192 -0.08 9.39 -13.19
CA MET A 192 -1.16 10.36 -13.25
C MET A 192 -2.52 9.69 -13.14
N ALA A 193 -3.42 10.31 -12.37
CA ALA A 193 -4.84 9.97 -12.34
C ALA A 193 -5.67 11.23 -12.60
N VAL A 194 -6.42 11.24 -13.69
CA VAL A 194 -7.19 12.37 -14.20
C VAL A 194 -8.67 12.00 -14.15
N THR A 195 -9.51 12.90 -13.63
CA THR A 195 -10.97 12.77 -13.71
C THR A 195 -11.57 14.04 -14.28
N VAL A 196 -12.28 13.95 -15.40
CA VAL A 196 -13.15 15.02 -15.91
C VAL A 196 -14.58 14.72 -15.47
N ARG A 197 -15.13 15.57 -14.60
CA ARG A 197 -16.46 15.45 -14.00
C ARG A 197 -17.45 16.34 -14.75
N ASN A 198 -18.75 16.15 -14.50
CA ASN A 198 -19.79 17.03 -15.04
C ASN A 198 -19.75 18.47 -14.47
N ASP A 199 -18.91 18.73 -13.48
CA ASP A 199 -18.78 20.01 -12.79
C ASP A 199 -17.32 20.50 -12.70
N GLY A 200 -16.38 19.88 -13.44
CA GLY A 200 -14.97 20.26 -13.34
C GLY A 200 -14.00 19.13 -13.63
N TYR A 201 -12.78 19.21 -13.09
CA TYR A 201 -11.79 18.14 -13.21
C TYR A 201 -10.80 18.11 -12.06
N SER A 202 -10.22 16.94 -11.82
CA SER A 202 -9.13 16.72 -10.86
C SER A 202 -7.97 15.98 -11.51
N ILE A 203 -6.78 16.24 -10.99
CA ILE A 203 -5.54 15.58 -11.39
C ILE A 203 -4.75 15.23 -10.14
N TYR A 204 -4.40 13.97 -10.02
CA TYR A 204 -3.44 13.44 -9.05
C TYR A 204 -2.16 13.09 -9.79
N VAL A 205 -1.02 13.34 -9.13
CA VAL A 205 0.30 12.88 -9.57
C VAL A 205 0.99 12.21 -8.41
N ASP A 206 1.50 11.00 -8.62
CA ASP A 206 2.19 10.18 -7.62
C ASP A 206 1.40 10.05 -6.31
N GLY A 207 0.09 9.78 -6.44
CA GLY A 207 -0.83 9.64 -5.31
C GLY A 207 -1.25 10.96 -4.64
N LYS A 208 -0.74 12.11 -5.07
CA LYS A 208 -1.05 13.42 -4.47
C LYS A 208 -1.97 14.23 -5.37
N GLN A 209 -3.06 14.76 -4.81
CA GLN A 209 -3.94 15.66 -5.55
C GLN A 209 -3.19 16.96 -5.89
N ARG A 210 -3.06 17.26 -7.18
CA ARG A 210 -2.35 18.44 -7.69
C ARG A 210 -3.32 19.52 -8.17
N ILE A 211 -4.41 19.10 -8.80
CA ILE A 211 -5.49 19.98 -9.27
C ILE A 211 -6.83 19.42 -8.81
N ASP A 212 -7.67 20.29 -8.30
CA ASP A 212 -9.10 20.05 -8.17
C ASP A 212 -9.85 21.33 -8.50
N LYS A 213 -10.56 21.32 -9.61
CA LYS A 213 -11.27 22.49 -10.10
C LYS A 213 -12.74 22.16 -10.25
N THR A 214 -13.57 22.93 -9.56
CA THR A 214 -15.03 22.92 -9.73
C THR A 214 -15.44 24.18 -10.47
N VAL A 215 -16.33 24.03 -11.45
CA VAL A 215 -16.85 25.09 -12.31
C VAL A 215 -18.36 25.07 -12.25
N LEU A 216 -18.94 26.22 -11.93
CA LEU A 216 -20.39 26.36 -11.87
C LEU A 216 -20.96 26.21 -13.29
N LYS A 217 -22.08 25.49 -13.39
CA LYS A 217 -22.79 25.30 -14.67
C LYS A 217 -23.18 26.63 -15.35
N SER A 218 -23.34 27.71 -14.59
CA SER A 218 -23.58 29.06 -15.11
C SER A 218 -22.42 29.64 -15.90
N ASP A 219 -21.19 29.22 -15.58
CA ASP A 219 -19.96 29.70 -16.21
C ASP A 219 -19.62 28.81 -17.40
N PHE A 220 -19.68 27.49 -17.21
CA PHE A 220 -19.57 26.50 -18.27
C PHE A 220 -20.20 25.16 -17.85
N ASP A 221 -20.95 24.51 -18.76
CA ASP A 221 -21.56 23.20 -18.52
C ASP A 221 -20.56 22.07 -18.83
N PHE A 222 -19.80 21.64 -17.83
CA PHE A 222 -18.77 20.61 -17.95
C PHE A 222 -19.27 19.25 -18.46
N SER A 223 -20.58 18.98 -18.33
CA SER A 223 -21.18 17.78 -18.93
C SER A 223 -20.96 17.71 -20.45
N LYS A 224 -20.80 18.85 -21.13
CA LYS A 224 -20.46 18.91 -22.56
C LYS A 224 -19.11 18.27 -22.87
N ILE A 225 -18.08 18.57 -22.08
CA ILE A 225 -16.73 17.97 -22.25
C ILE A 225 -16.81 16.46 -22.01
N VAL A 226 -17.51 16.04 -20.94
CA VAL A 226 -17.71 14.63 -20.63
C VAL A 226 -18.43 13.89 -21.77
N GLN A 227 -19.51 14.45 -22.32
CA GLN A 227 -20.22 13.85 -23.44
C GLN A 227 -19.38 13.84 -24.73
N PHE A 228 -18.61 14.90 -24.98
CA PHE A 228 -17.71 14.97 -26.13
C PHE A 228 -16.62 13.88 -26.07
N MET A 229 -15.95 13.74 -24.92
CA MET A 229 -14.98 12.67 -24.68
C MET A 229 -15.60 11.28 -24.85
N ALA A 230 -16.86 11.08 -24.44
CA ALA A 230 -17.54 9.80 -24.62
C ALA A 230 -17.92 9.50 -26.08
N ALA A 231 -18.24 10.54 -26.87
CA ALA A 231 -18.82 10.39 -28.19
C ALA A 231 -17.82 10.46 -29.35
N THR A 232 -16.65 11.06 -29.14
CA THR A 232 -15.69 11.24 -30.23
C THR A 232 -15.02 9.94 -30.66
N SER A 233 -14.57 9.87 -31.92
CA SER A 233 -14.06 8.63 -32.51
C SER A 233 -12.68 8.20 -32.03
N TYR A 234 -11.82 9.15 -31.68
CA TYR A 234 -10.40 8.87 -31.46
C TYR A 234 -9.86 9.48 -30.17
N LEU A 235 -9.00 8.69 -29.54
CA LEU A 235 -8.08 9.10 -28.50
C LEU A 235 -6.69 9.29 -29.12
N TYR A 236 -6.04 10.38 -28.78
CA TYR A 236 -4.68 10.69 -29.18
C TYR A 236 -3.79 10.79 -27.96
N ILE A 237 -2.57 10.32 -28.11
CA ILE A 237 -1.49 10.38 -27.13
C ILE A 237 -0.36 11.18 -27.77
N GLY A 238 0.06 12.29 -27.15
CA GLY A 238 1.07 13.18 -27.71
C GLY A 238 0.57 14.13 -28.81
N ALA A 239 -0.75 14.28 -28.98
CA ALA A 239 -1.31 15.21 -29.97
C ALA A 239 -2.61 15.86 -29.53
N GLY A 240 -2.87 17.06 -30.06
CA GLY A 240 -4.13 17.80 -29.92
C GLY A 240 -3.98 19.26 -29.51
N SER A 241 -2.89 19.61 -28.83
CA SER A 241 -2.50 21.00 -28.56
C SER A 241 -2.12 21.74 -29.85
N ASP A 242 -2.02 23.06 -29.76
CA ASP A 242 -1.53 23.91 -30.85
C ASP A 242 -0.01 23.82 -31.06
N ILE A 243 0.70 23.22 -30.09
CA ILE A 243 2.13 23.00 -30.11
C ILE A 243 2.41 21.49 -30.11
N PRO A 244 3.27 20.98 -31.00
CA PRO A 244 3.70 19.59 -30.99
C PRO A 244 4.30 19.16 -29.64
N THR A 245 3.81 18.04 -29.13
CA THR A 245 4.35 17.43 -27.90
C THR A 245 5.80 17.02 -28.11
N GLN A 246 6.65 17.37 -27.14
CA GLN A 246 8.05 16.96 -27.12
C GLN A 246 8.19 15.48 -26.68
N GLU A 247 9.41 14.96 -26.76
CA GLU A 247 9.73 13.57 -26.42
C GLU A 247 9.20 13.11 -25.05
N MET A 248 8.44 12.01 -25.05
CA MET A 248 7.89 11.39 -23.84
C MET A 248 7.66 9.88 -24.00
N TRP A 249 7.53 9.19 -22.87
CA TRP A 249 7.11 7.79 -22.76
C TRP A 249 5.82 7.71 -21.97
N ILE A 250 4.97 6.76 -22.33
CA ILE A 250 3.72 6.49 -21.62
C ILE A 250 3.45 5.00 -21.51
N ASP A 251 2.82 4.60 -20.40
CA ASP A 251 2.52 3.20 -20.10
C ASP A 251 1.27 3.04 -19.20
N ASP A 252 0.77 1.81 -19.09
CA ASP A 252 -0.38 1.37 -18.27
C ASP A 252 -1.60 2.28 -18.34
N ILE A 253 -2.06 2.57 -19.56
CA ILE A 253 -3.20 3.47 -19.77
C ILE A 253 -4.49 2.71 -19.43
N LYS A 254 -5.14 3.13 -18.35
CA LYS A 254 -6.47 2.66 -17.95
C LYS A 254 -7.48 3.78 -18.16
N ILE A 255 -8.61 3.42 -18.77
CA ILE A 255 -9.70 4.36 -19.03
C ILE A 255 -10.94 3.86 -18.31
N TYR A 256 -11.61 4.76 -17.62
CA TYR A 256 -12.80 4.46 -16.84
C TYR A 256 -13.97 5.32 -17.31
N ARG A 257 -15.14 4.70 -17.42
CA ARG A 257 -16.39 5.46 -17.39
C ARG A 257 -16.64 5.87 -15.95
N ASN A 258 -17.09 7.11 -15.76
CA ASN A 258 -17.38 7.71 -14.45
C ASN A 258 -16.12 8.02 -13.62
N GLN A 259 -16.36 8.62 -12.45
CA GLN A 259 -15.30 9.11 -11.56
C GLN A 259 -14.59 7.94 -10.87
N ILE A 260 -13.26 7.93 -10.95
CA ILE A 260 -12.40 7.05 -10.17
C ILE A 260 -12.40 7.45 -8.69
N THR A 261 -11.97 6.52 -7.83
CA THR A 261 -11.92 6.69 -6.38
C THR A 261 -10.49 6.95 -5.91
N ASP A 262 -10.30 7.12 -4.60
CA ASP A 262 -8.98 7.21 -3.98
C ASP A 262 -8.10 5.98 -4.28
N ASN A 263 -8.69 4.82 -4.60
CA ASN A 263 -7.94 3.62 -4.93
C ASN A 263 -7.17 3.76 -6.25
N GLU A 264 -7.82 4.25 -7.31
CA GLU A 264 -7.14 4.48 -8.58
C GLU A 264 -6.29 5.76 -8.56
N CYS A 265 -6.60 6.72 -7.67
CA CYS A 265 -5.77 7.92 -7.51
C CYS A 265 -4.42 7.63 -6.82
N ARG A 266 -4.34 6.56 -6.02
CA ARG A 266 -3.07 6.07 -5.46
C ARG A 266 -2.19 5.54 -6.58
N MET A 267 -0.87 5.72 -6.43
CA MET A 267 0.07 5.02 -7.30
C MET A 267 -0.24 3.52 -7.25
N PRO A 268 -0.42 2.87 -8.41
CA PRO A 268 -0.45 1.43 -8.47
C PRO A 268 0.86 0.98 -7.84
N SER A 269 0.81 -0.03 -6.98
CA SER A 269 1.99 -0.84 -6.79
C SER A 269 2.35 -1.32 -8.20
N MET A 270 3.41 -0.76 -8.81
CA MET A 270 4.13 -1.47 -9.89
C MET A 270 4.17 -2.92 -9.44
N GLU A 271 3.71 -3.87 -10.27
CA GLU A 271 3.57 -5.29 -9.91
C GLU A 271 4.51 -5.61 -8.77
N GLU A 272 3.94 -5.77 -7.56
CA GLU A 272 4.69 -5.77 -6.31
C GLU A 272 5.60 -6.99 -6.32
N SER A 273 6.73 -6.89 -7.02
CA SER A 273 7.94 -7.55 -6.58
C SER A 273 8.13 -7.00 -5.19
N ALA A 274 7.66 -7.78 -4.21
CA ALA A 274 7.71 -7.43 -2.81
C ALA A 274 9.08 -6.82 -2.55
N PHE A 275 9.10 -5.59 -2.02
CA PHE A 275 10.34 -4.85 -1.83
C PHE A 275 11.43 -5.78 -1.32
N GLU A 276 12.52 -5.92 -2.07
CA GLU A 276 13.57 -6.87 -1.75
C GLU A 276 14.34 -6.37 -0.53
N TYR A 277 13.94 -6.86 0.65
CA TYR A 277 14.57 -6.48 1.92
C TYR A 277 15.94 -7.13 2.12
N ILE A 278 16.23 -8.26 1.47
CA ILE A 278 17.52 -8.98 1.60
C ILE A 278 18.13 -9.13 0.21
N ILE A 279 19.37 -8.65 0.05
CA ILE A 279 20.15 -8.96 -1.15
C ILE A 279 20.84 -10.31 -0.99
N GLY A 280 20.54 -11.24 -1.90
CA GLY A 280 21.15 -12.56 -1.98
C GLY A 280 20.51 -13.60 -1.06
N ALA A 281 21.07 -14.81 -1.07
CA ALA A 281 20.57 -15.91 -0.23
C ALA A 281 20.74 -15.60 1.26
N PRO A 282 19.73 -15.85 2.11
CA PRO A 282 19.81 -15.63 3.56
C PRO A 282 21.03 -16.27 4.24
N ILE A 283 21.75 -15.47 5.02
CA ILE A 283 22.84 -15.88 5.89
C ILE A 283 22.33 -15.84 7.32
N ILE A 284 22.07 -17.02 7.90
CA ILE A 284 21.55 -17.14 9.27
C ILE A 284 22.66 -17.04 10.32
N THR A 285 23.80 -17.68 10.04
CA THR A 285 25.01 -17.58 10.87
C THR A 285 26.02 -16.67 10.17
N VAL A 286 26.37 -15.56 10.81
CA VAL A 286 27.31 -14.56 10.27
C VAL A 286 28.60 -14.63 11.08
N GLY A 287 29.74 -14.87 10.42
CA GLY A 287 31.03 -15.09 11.08
C GLY A 287 31.38 -16.58 11.21
N ALA A 288 32.64 -16.86 11.57
CA ALA A 288 33.09 -18.21 11.85
C ALA A 288 32.68 -18.61 13.28
N GLU A 289 32.10 -19.80 13.45
CA GLU A 289 31.58 -20.28 14.75
C GLU A 289 32.65 -20.44 15.84
N ASP A 290 33.94 -20.51 15.45
CA ASP A 290 35.07 -20.49 16.37
C ASP A 290 35.49 -19.08 16.82
N ASN A 291 34.69 -18.06 16.48
CA ASN A 291 34.92 -16.64 16.78
C ASN A 291 36.25 -16.11 16.24
N SER A 292 36.73 -16.65 15.11
CA SER A 292 37.99 -16.25 14.46
C SER A 292 37.84 -15.20 13.36
N ALA A 293 36.62 -14.74 13.07
CA ALA A 293 36.37 -13.73 12.04
C ALA A 293 37.21 -12.47 12.29
N GLY A 294 37.96 -12.01 11.30
CA GLY A 294 38.72 -10.75 11.40
C GLY A 294 37.83 -9.54 11.12
N TRP A 295 38.21 -8.38 11.66
CA TRP A 295 37.59 -7.09 11.32
C TRP A 295 37.40 -6.96 9.80
N TRP A 296 36.16 -6.65 9.39
CA TRP A 296 35.79 -6.41 7.99
C TRP A 296 36.00 -7.61 7.04
N SER A 297 35.91 -8.85 7.56
CA SER A 297 36.06 -10.07 6.76
C SER A 297 34.78 -10.92 6.65
N ALA A 298 33.85 -10.75 7.59
CA ALA A 298 32.61 -11.52 7.65
C ALA A 298 31.41 -10.57 7.80
N PHE A 299 30.44 -10.73 6.91
CA PHE A 299 29.30 -9.82 6.75
C PHE A 299 27.99 -10.61 6.68
N SER A 300 26.92 -10.05 7.20
CA SER A 300 25.57 -10.50 6.87
C SER A 300 25.23 -10.16 5.42
N ASN A 301 24.03 -10.57 4.98
CA ASN A 301 23.39 -9.95 3.81
C ASN A 301 23.30 -8.43 3.96
N TYR A 302 23.10 -7.74 2.83
CA TYR A 302 22.54 -6.39 2.89
C TYR A 302 21.06 -6.48 3.20
N PHE A 303 20.65 -5.73 4.21
CA PHE A 303 19.26 -5.48 4.53
C PHE A 303 18.87 -4.11 3.99
N ARG A 304 18.01 -4.06 2.98
CA ARG A 304 17.55 -2.81 2.38
C ARG A 304 16.43 -2.22 3.21
N ILE A 305 16.54 -0.92 3.48
CA ILE A 305 15.59 -0.16 4.31
C ILE A 305 15.09 1.01 3.47
N PRO A 306 13.80 1.02 3.06
CA PRO A 306 13.22 2.13 2.33
C PRO A 306 13.08 3.36 3.23
N ALA A 307 12.67 4.49 2.63
CA ALA A 307 12.23 5.65 3.42
C ALA A 307 11.12 5.24 4.40
N ASP A 308 11.18 5.74 5.62
CA ASP A 308 10.25 5.44 6.72
C ASP A 308 10.14 3.95 7.12
N GLY A 309 11.03 3.10 6.59
CA GLY A 309 11.09 1.68 6.90
C GLY A 309 11.75 1.38 8.24
N GLN A 310 11.39 0.24 8.84
CA GLN A 310 11.99 -0.25 10.07
C GLN A 310 12.39 -1.72 9.92
N ILE A 311 13.48 -2.11 10.58
CA ILE A 311 13.89 -3.52 10.63
C ILE A 311 14.25 -3.89 12.06
N LYS A 312 13.72 -5.02 12.52
CA LYS A 312 14.07 -5.67 13.78
C LYS A 312 14.86 -6.93 13.48
N PHE A 313 16.03 -7.03 14.09
CA PHE A 313 16.86 -8.22 14.11
C PHE A 313 16.83 -8.83 15.49
N LYS A 314 16.68 -10.15 15.55
CA LYS A 314 16.84 -10.95 16.76
C LYS A 314 17.92 -11.98 16.50
N PHE A 315 18.91 -12.08 17.38
CA PHE A 315 20.00 -13.03 17.22
C PHE A 315 20.66 -13.39 18.55
N THR A 316 21.31 -14.55 18.58
CA THR A 316 22.25 -14.90 19.65
C THR A 316 23.63 -14.40 19.25
N ASN A 317 24.31 -13.68 20.14
CA ASN A 317 25.67 -13.22 19.96
C ASN A 317 26.69 -14.19 20.58
N HIS A 318 27.79 -14.44 19.88
CA HIS A 318 28.94 -15.20 20.35
C HIS A 318 30.23 -14.41 20.14
N THR A 319 31.16 -14.51 21.08
CA THR A 319 32.38 -13.72 21.17
C THR A 319 33.55 -14.52 21.73
N ASN A 320 34.78 -14.19 21.31
CA ASN A 320 35.99 -14.69 21.95
C ASN A 320 36.32 -13.97 23.28
N GLY A 321 35.62 -12.88 23.61
CA GLY A 321 35.75 -12.13 24.86
C GLY A 321 37.08 -11.37 25.04
N VAL A 322 37.94 -11.28 24.00
CA VAL A 322 39.28 -10.66 24.11
C VAL A 322 39.17 -9.15 24.24
N GLY A 323 38.47 -8.50 23.32
CA GLY A 323 38.19 -7.06 23.32
C GLY A 323 36.70 -6.78 23.49
N ASN A 324 36.34 -5.59 23.98
CA ASN A 324 34.94 -5.16 24.10
C ASN A 324 34.24 -5.14 22.72
N TRP A 325 35.00 -4.83 21.68
CA TRP A 325 34.53 -4.76 20.30
C TRP A 325 34.41 -6.11 19.62
N ASN A 326 34.81 -7.21 20.27
CA ASN A 326 34.73 -8.52 19.68
C ASN A 326 33.30 -9.06 19.72
N ASN A 327 32.39 -8.43 19.00
CA ASN A 327 30.96 -8.61 19.17
C ASN A 327 30.22 -8.35 17.85
N TRP A 328 28.91 -8.21 17.88
CA TRP A 328 28.17 -7.69 16.75
C TRP A 328 28.52 -6.20 16.50
N ASN A 329 28.74 -5.87 15.23
CA ASN A 329 28.90 -4.50 14.75
C ASN A 329 27.90 -4.27 13.63
N LEU A 330 27.36 -3.07 13.52
CA LEU A 330 26.33 -2.70 12.54
C LEU A 330 26.82 -1.56 11.67
N CYS A 331 26.74 -1.72 10.35
CA CYS A 331 26.94 -0.65 9.38
C CYS A 331 25.60 -0.23 8.78
N LEU A 332 25.40 1.08 8.61
CA LEU A 332 24.39 1.67 7.74
C LEU A 332 25.10 2.48 6.64
N CYS A 333 24.69 2.27 5.39
CA CYS A 333 25.36 2.82 4.21
C CYS A 333 24.36 3.15 3.09
N THR A 334 24.87 3.75 2.02
CA THR A 334 24.12 3.98 0.76
C THR A 334 23.66 2.66 0.12
N ASP A 335 22.67 2.70 -0.79
CA ASP A 335 22.16 1.51 -1.52
C ASP A 335 23.11 1.03 -2.63
N ALA A 336 24.42 0.97 -2.35
CA ALA A 336 25.45 0.50 -3.26
C ALA A 336 26.24 -0.67 -2.64
N ASP A 337 26.90 -1.46 -3.48
CA ASP A 337 27.77 -2.54 -3.01
C ASP A 337 29.04 -1.97 -2.37
N ARG A 338 29.45 -2.54 -1.22
CA ARG A 338 30.74 -2.31 -0.55
C ARG A 338 31.89 -2.25 -1.56
N GLY A 339 32.59 -1.12 -1.58
CA GLY A 339 33.73 -0.88 -2.47
C GLY A 339 33.36 -0.54 -3.92
N GLY A 340 32.07 -0.49 -4.26
CA GLY A 340 31.56 -0.04 -5.53
C GLY A 340 31.42 1.48 -5.62
N SER A 341 31.08 1.98 -6.81
CA SER A 341 30.79 3.40 -7.02
C SER A 341 29.57 3.84 -6.20
N GLY A 342 29.67 4.96 -5.49
CA GLY A 342 28.58 5.50 -4.67
C GLY A 342 28.40 4.83 -3.30
N TYR A 343 29.25 3.85 -2.95
CA TYR A 343 29.27 3.29 -1.60
C TYR A 343 29.86 4.28 -0.59
N ALA A 344 29.11 4.57 0.46
CA ALA A 344 29.55 5.36 1.60
C ALA A 344 28.88 4.88 2.89
N GLU A 345 29.66 4.76 3.97
CA GLU A 345 29.14 4.46 5.30
C GLU A 345 28.61 5.71 5.98
N TYR A 346 27.30 5.76 6.23
CA TYR A 346 26.74 6.76 7.14
C TYR A 346 27.28 6.54 8.54
N PHE A 347 27.24 5.31 9.02
CA PHE A 347 27.91 4.93 10.26
C PHE A 347 28.25 3.45 10.30
N VAL A 348 29.26 3.14 11.09
CA VAL A 348 29.53 1.82 11.66
C VAL A 348 29.51 2.00 13.17
N ILE A 349 28.63 1.28 13.85
CA ILE A 349 28.54 1.25 15.31
C ILE A 349 28.84 -0.14 15.83
N ARG A 350 29.31 -0.19 17.07
CA ARG A 350 29.67 -1.41 17.78
C ARG A 350 28.89 -1.50 19.08
N SER A 351 28.69 -2.71 19.57
CA SER A 351 27.98 -3.00 20.82
C SER A 351 28.65 -2.43 22.10
N ASP A 352 29.82 -1.81 21.98
CA ASP A 352 30.57 -1.21 23.09
C ASP A 352 30.49 0.32 23.11
N LEU A 353 29.42 0.89 22.54
CA LEU A 353 29.14 2.34 22.51
C LEU A 353 30.19 3.15 21.74
N TYR A 354 30.76 2.57 20.70
CA TYR A 354 31.76 3.21 19.83
C TYR A 354 31.39 3.04 18.35
N GLY A 355 31.89 3.93 17.51
CA GLY A 355 31.67 3.88 16.07
C GLY A 355 32.41 4.96 15.30
N TRP A 356 32.16 5.03 14.00
CA TRP A 356 32.66 6.04 13.08
C TRP A 356 31.77 6.12 11.82
N GLY A 357 32.08 7.04 10.92
CA GLY A 357 31.33 7.28 9.68
C GLY A 357 30.83 8.72 9.59
N ASP A 358 30.34 9.10 8.42
CA ASP A 358 30.02 10.50 8.08
C ASP A 358 28.92 11.07 9.00
N SER A 359 27.91 10.25 9.30
CA SER A 359 26.81 10.59 10.20
C SER A 359 27.10 10.21 11.66
N TYR A 360 28.20 9.52 11.96
CA TYR A 360 28.50 9.13 13.34
C TYR A 360 28.82 10.34 14.23
N GLY A 361 29.63 11.27 13.72
CA GLY A 361 30.13 12.43 14.48
C GLY A 361 29.04 13.39 14.97
N THR A 362 27.87 13.40 14.31
CA THR A 362 26.71 14.19 14.71
C THR A 362 25.68 13.39 15.52
N GLY A 363 25.91 12.09 15.70
CA GLY A 363 24.99 11.21 16.40
C GLY A 363 25.08 11.31 17.92
N THR A 364 24.07 10.79 18.60
CA THR A 364 23.97 10.79 20.07
C THR A 364 23.70 9.39 20.60
N TRP A 365 24.36 9.04 21.71
CA TRP A 365 24.13 7.79 22.42
C TRP A 365 23.34 8.01 23.71
N THR A 366 22.42 7.09 23.99
CA THR A 366 21.94 6.81 25.35
C THR A 366 22.19 5.34 25.65
N ASN A 367 22.41 5.00 26.93
CA ASN A 367 22.66 3.62 27.33
C ASN A 367 22.26 3.32 28.78
N GLU A 368 22.05 2.03 29.06
CA GLU A 368 21.74 1.47 30.38
C GLU A 368 22.50 0.14 30.56
N GLY A 369 23.00 -0.13 31.77
CA GLY A 369 23.65 -1.40 32.13
C GLY A 369 25.16 -1.44 31.92
N TYR A 370 25.76 -0.44 31.28
CA TYR A 370 27.20 -0.37 31.01
C TYR A 370 28.01 0.17 32.21
N GLY A 371 29.33 -0.03 32.17
CA GLY A 371 30.28 0.53 33.16
C GLY A 371 31.25 -0.49 33.76
N ASN A 372 30.92 -1.79 33.69
CA ASN A 372 31.84 -2.88 34.00
C ASN A 372 32.19 -3.65 32.72
N TRP A 373 33.29 -3.25 32.07
CA TRP A 373 33.71 -3.81 30.79
C TRP A 373 34.19 -5.26 30.89
N ASP A 374 34.71 -5.68 32.03
CA ASP A 374 35.12 -7.09 32.23
C ASP A 374 33.90 -8.00 32.30
N ALA A 375 32.84 -7.56 32.99
CA ALA A 375 31.56 -8.26 33.00
C ALA A 375 30.93 -8.28 31.61
N PHE A 376 30.87 -7.13 30.94
CA PHE A 376 30.31 -7.03 29.57
C PHE A 376 30.95 -8.04 28.60
N ARG A 377 32.29 -8.16 28.59
CA ARG A 377 32.98 -9.12 27.70
C ARG A 377 32.59 -10.58 27.97
N ALA A 378 32.35 -10.93 29.22
CA ALA A 378 31.90 -12.28 29.58
C ALA A 378 30.41 -12.49 29.30
N ASP A 379 29.59 -11.47 29.57
CA ASP A 379 28.13 -11.51 29.51
C ASP A 379 27.61 -11.62 28.07
N MET A 380 28.35 -11.08 27.11
CA MET A 380 27.94 -11.08 25.71
C MET A 380 28.09 -12.44 25.01
N GLU A 381 28.77 -13.43 25.60
CA GLU A 381 28.82 -14.79 25.06
C GLU A 381 27.49 -15.52 25.27
N GLY A 382 26.83 -15.86 24.17
CA GLY A 382 25.50 -16.44 24.17
C GLY A 382 24.40 -15.45 24.59
N ALA A 383 24.66 -14.15 24.53
CA ALA A 383 23.64 -13.14 24.85
C ALA A 383 22.55 -13.11 23.77
N ASP A 384 21.31 -12.97 24.21
CA ASP A 384 20.17 -12.77 23.32
C ASP A 384 20.03 -11.26 23.01
N VAL A 385 20.19 -10.90 21.74
CA VAL A 385 20.25 -9.51 21.28
C VAL A 385 19.09 -9.20 20.33
N THR A 386 18.38 -8.11 20.62
CA THR A 386 17.45 -7.48 19.70
C THR A 386 18.03 -6.16 19.23
N VAL A 387 18.12 -5.94 17.91
CA VAL A 387 18.51 -4.65 17.30
C VAL A 387 17.38 -4.15 16.42
N THR A 388 16.86 -2.96 16.68
CA THR A 388 15.83 -2.32 15.85
C THR A 388 16.40 -1.06 15.20
N ILE A 389 16.31 -0.99 13.88
CA ILE A 389 16.64 0.21 13.11
C ILE A 389 15.32 0.86 12.73
N ARG A 390 15.09 2.10 13.17
CA ARG A 390 13.94 2.91 12.79
C ARG A 390 14.41 4.07 11.95
N ARG A 391 13.86 4.19 10.76
CA ARG A 391 14.07 5.34 9.90
C ARG A 391 12.79 6.16 9.85
N ASN A 392 12.93 7.47 10.01
CA ASN A 392 11.86 8.44 9.79
C ASN A 392 12.48 9.58 9.01
N LYS A 393 12.25 9.59 7.70
CA LYS A 393 12.96 10.44 6.74
C LYS A 393 14.48 10.29 6.92
N ALA A 394 15.19 11.40 7.14
CA ALA A 394 16.63 11.40 7.34
C ALA A 394 17.03 10.88 8.72
N THR A 395 16.14 10.93 9.73
CA THR A 395 16.48 10.49 11.09
C THR A 395 16.53 8.98 11.17
N VAL A 396 17.64 8.46 11.69
CA VAL A 396 17.82 7.03 11.98
C VAL A 396 18.04 6.86 13.48
N VAL A 397 17.29 5.94 14.07
CA VAL A 397 17.44 5.50 15.46
C VAL A 397 17.76 4.01 15.43
N VAL A 398 18.88 3.61 16.03
CA VAL A 398 19.22 2.22 16.28
C VAL A 398 19.06 1.93 17.76
N GLU A 399 18.17 1.02 18.12
CA GLU A 399 17.94 0.57 19.48
C GLU A 399 18.43 -0.87 19.61
N ALA A 400 19.38 -1.14 20.50
CA ALA A 400 19.83 -2.49 20.79
C ALA A 400 19.60 -2.84 22.26
N THR A 401 19.16 -4.07 22.51
CA THR A 401 19.04 -4.66 23.84
C THR A 401 19.67 -6.02 23.84
N ALA A 402 20.72 -6.22 24.64
CA ALA A 402 21.37 -7.49 24.87
C ALA A 402 21.02 -8.00 26.27
N LYS A 403 20.50 -9.23 26.34
CA LYS A 403 20.20 -9.93 27.58
C LYS A 403 21.17 -11.10 27.74
N ALA A 404 22.04 -10.99 28.72
CA ALA A 404 23.03 -12.01 29.04
C ALA A 404 22.38 -13.21 29.75
N ASN A 405 23.05 -14.36 29.69
CA ASN A 405 22.59 -15.60 30.32
C ASN A 405 22.48 -15.51 31.86
N ASN A 406 23.26 -14.62 32.48
CA ASN A 406 23.21 -14.36 33.92
C ASN A 406 22.09 -13.37 34.33
N GLY A 407 21.31 -12.86 33.36
CA GLY A 407 20.23 -11.92 33.58
C GLY A 407 20.62 -10.44 33.50
N ASN A 408 21.90 -10.10 33.34
CA ASN A 408 22.31 -8.72 33.06
C ASN A 408 21.73 -8.25 31.72
N VAL A 409 21.39 -6.97 31.65
CA VAL A 409 20.78 -6.35 30.47
C VAL A 409 21.55 -5.09 30.11
N TYR A 410 21.91 -4.99 28.84
CA TYR A 410 22.56 -3.84 28.24
C TYR A 410 21.62 -3.25 27.20
N LYS A 411 21.34 -1.95 27.30
CA LYS A 411 20.53 -1.23 26.31
C LYS A 411 21.31 -0.06 25.76
N GLU A 412 21.24 0.13 24.47
CA GLU A 412 21.85 1.28 23.81
C GLU A 412 20.92 1.82 22.73
N THR A 413 20.91 3.14 22.60
CA THR A 413 20.22 3.82 21.51
C THR A 413 21.20 4.78 20.86
N PHE A 414 21.37 4.65 19.55
CA PHE A 414 22.13 5.57 18.72
C PHE A 414 21.19 6.31 17.77
N THR A 415 21.19 7.64 17.83
CA THR A 415 20.35 8.48 16.98
C THR A 415 21.22 9.39 16.12
N THR A 416 20.96 9.45 14.82
CA THR A 416 21.63 10.36 13.88
C THR A 416 20.75 10.69 12.67
N THR A 417 21.29 11.43 11.70
CA THR A 417 20.67 11.71 10.41
C THR A 417 21.50 11.17 9.25
N CYS A 418 20.86 10.49 8.29
CA CYS A 418 21.50 9.80 7.16
C CYS A 418 20.87 10.23 5.83
N GLY A 419 21.66 10.92 4.99
CA GLY A 419 21.24 11.46 3.69
C GLY A 419 19.99 12.35 3.76
N ASP A 420 19.20 12.40 2.68
CA ASP A 420 18.03 13.29 2.58
C ASP A 420 16.73 12.72 3.17
N GLY A 421 16.69 11.40 3.39
CA GLY A 421 15.58 10.69 3.97
C GLY A 421 14.62 10.03 2.99
N ALA A 422 14.77 10.26 1.68
CA ALA A 422 13.96 9.66 0.63
C ALA A 422 14.65 8.43 -0.01
N GLN A 423 15.97 8.38 0.02
CA GLN A 423 16.76 7.29 -0.57
C GLN A 423 16.54 5.94 0.10
N ILE A 424 16.85 4.82 -0.56
CA ILE A 424 17.01 3.52 0.14
C ILE A 424 18.39 3.49 0.81
N VAL A 425 18.48 2.85 1.98
CA VAL A 425 19.77 2.59 2.65
C VAL A 425 19.95 1.10 2.90
N ARG A 426 21.20 0.67 3.08
CA ARG A 426 21.52 -0.71 3.44
C ARG A 426 22.06 -0.77 4.85
N ALA A 427 21.56 -1.72 5.63
CA ALA A 427 22.15 -2.16 6.88
C ALA A 427 22.85 -3.51 6.70
N PHE A 428 23.94 -3.75 7.41
CA PHE A 428 24.54 -5.09 7.52
C PHE A 428 25.36 -5.23 8.80
N PHE A 429 25.44 -6.46 9.31
CA PHE A 429 26.30 -6.79 10.45
C PHE A 429 27.70 -7.16 9.98
N VAL A 430 28.69 -6.81 10.80
CA VAL A 430 30.12 -7.11 10.60
C VAL A 430 30.65 -7.80 11.85
N MET A 431 31.33 -8.92 11.68
CA MET A 431 31.94 -9.66 12.79
C MET A 431 33.42 -9.35 12.93
N ASP A 432 33.91 -9.38 14.17
CA ASP A 432 35.32 -9.25 14.52
C ASP A 432 35.54 -10.01 15.83
N GLY A 433 36.21 -11.15 15.82
CA GLY A 433 36.34 -12.03 16.97
C GLY A 433 35.00 -12.58 17.50
N SER A 434 34.00 -12.69 16.63
CA SER A 434 32.61 -13.00 16.98
C SER A 434 31.87 -13.74 15.86
N HIS A 435 30.70 -14.27 16.18
CA HIS A 435 29.67 -14.63 15.21
C HIS A 435 28.27 -14.38 15.81
N ILE A 436 27.27 -14.24 14.95
CA ILE A 436 25.86 -14.16 15.36
C ILE A 436 25.03 -15.24 14.68
N VAL A 437 23.96 -15.66 15.33
CA VAL A 437 22.95 -16.58 14.77
C VAL A 437 21.59 -15.92 14.83
N PHE A 438 21.02 -15.57 13.68
CA PHE A 438 19.69 -14.94 13.62
C PHE A 438 18.57 -15.88 14.04
N ASP A 439 17.63 -15.35 14.80
CA ASP A 439 16.30 -15.94 14.98
C ASP A 439 15.45 -15.59 13.74
N THR A 440 15.09 -16.62 12.97
CA THR A 440 14.36 -16.45 11.72
C THR A 440 12.90 -16.04 11.92
N GLN A 441 12.30 -16.34 13.07
CA GLN A 441 10.90 -16.02 13.37
C GLN A 441 10.75 -14.61 13.90
N GLU A 442 11.77 -14.13 14.62
CA GLU A 442 11.75 -12.81 15.25
C GLU A 442 12.55 -11.74 14.50
N THR A 443 13.04 -12.03 13.29
CA THR A 443 13.70 -11.04 12.43
C THR A 443 12.80 -10.63 11.27
N SER A 444 12.42 -9.35 11.24
CA SER A 444 11.42 -8.82 10.31
C SER A 444 11.64 -7.36 9.93
N ALA A 445 11.25 -7.01 8.71
CA ALA A 445 11.01 -5.62 8.33
C ALA A 445 9.58 -5.23 8.68
N PHE A 446 9.36 -3.97 9.03
CA PHE A 446 8.03 -3.48 9.36
C PHE A 446 7.82 -2.01 9.00
N THR A 447 6.57 -1.69 8.69
CA THR A 447 6.10 -0.39 8.23
C THR A 447 4.96 0.07 9.15
N PRO A 448 5.17 1.10 9.98
CA PRO A 448 4.12 1.64 10.85
C PRO A 448 2.85 1.95 10.07
N GLN A 449 1.70 1.59 10.63
CA GLN A 449 0.42 1.98 10.06
C GLN A 449 -0.05 3.28 10.70
N PRO A 450 -0.43 4.30 9.91
CA PRO A 450 -1.03 5.50 10.47
C PRO A 450 -2.35 5.12 11.13
N ILE A 451 -2.48 5.41 12.42
CA ILE A 451 -3.71 5.25 13.18
C ILE A 451 -4.41 6.60 13.25
N THR A 452 -5.53 6.75 12.55
CA THR A 452 -6.35 7.97 12.62
C THR A 452 -7.33 7.92 13.78
N LYS A 453 -7.71 6.71 14.20
CA LYS A 453 -8.66 6.48 15.28
C LYS A 453 -8.05 5.67 16.41
N THR A 454 -7.63 6.36 17.47
CA THR A 454 -6.98 5.74 18.63
C THR A 454 -7.97 5.22 19.67
N ALA A 455 -9.24 5.63 19.63
CA ALA A 455 -10.32 5.13 20.48
C ALA A 455 -11.47 4.61 19.62
N ILE A 456 -11.87 3.35 19.83
CA ILE A 456 -12.89 2.67 19.04
C ILE A 456 -14.03 2.28 19.97
N GLY A 457 -15.24 2.78 19.72
CA GLY A 457 -16.36 2.63 20.64
C GLY A 457 -16.45 3.75 21.69
N ALA A 458 -17.59 3.81 22.36
CA ALA A 458 -17.86 4.73 23.45
C ALA A 458 -17.21 4.24 24.74
N GLU A 459 -16.57 5.14 25.49
CA GLU A 459 -15.83 4.80 26.72
C GLU A 459 -16.68 4.15 27.81
N ASP A 460 -18.00 4.34 27.78
CA ASP A 460 -18.95 3.68 28.67
C ASP A 460 -19.33 2.25 28.23
N CYS A 461 -18.66 1.72 27.20
CA CYS A 461 -18.89 0.39 26.63
C CYS A 461 -20.35 0.18 26.18
N SER A 462 -21.02 1.24 25.71
CA SER A 462 -22.40 1.19 25.22
C SER A 462 -22.53 0.95 23.72
N THR A 463 -21.43 1.00 22.97
CA THR A 463 -21.45 0.82 21.51
C THR A 463 -21.95 -0.56 21.12
N GLY A 464 -22.96 -0.63 20.25
CA GLY A 464 -23.51 -1.90 19.79
C GLY A 464 -22.72 -2.51 18.63
N TRP A 465 -22.96 -3.81 18.40
CA TRP A 465 -22.45 -4.55 17.26
C TRP A 465 -22.56 -3.77 15.93
N TRP A 466 -21.46 -3.72 15.19
CA TRP A 466 -21.38 -3.14 13.84
C TRP A 466 -21.68 -1.63 13.75
N GLN A 467 -21.52 -0.88 14.84
CA GLN A 467 -21.72 0.57 14.86
C GLN A 467 -20.41 1.35 14.81
N GLU A 468 -19.33 0.80 15.38
CA GLU A 468 -18.02 1.42 15.41
C GLU A 468 -16.93 0.45 15.00
N PHE A 469 -15.91 1.01 14.36
CA PHE A 469 -14.81 0.26 13.79
C PHE A 469 -13.49 0.99 13.95
N SER A 470 -12.38 0.25 13.89
CA SER A 470 -11.05 0.82 13.71
C SER A 470 -10.88 1.45 12.32
N ASP A 471 -9.68 1.99 12.08
CA ASP A 471 -9.16 2.21 10.73
C ASP A 471 -9.22 0.93 9.88
N TYR A 472 -9.24 1.12 8.55
CA TYR A 472 -9.39 0.05 7.56
C TYR A 472 -8.01 -0.36 7.00
N PHE A 473 -7.36 -1.30 7.68
CA PHE A 473 -5.97 -1.67 7.44
C PHE A 473 -5.81 -2.47 6.16
N LEU A 474 -5.08 -1.92 5.19
CA LEU A 474 -4.65 -2.63 3.98
C LEU A 474 -3.52 -3.60 4.33
N ILE A 475 -3.65 -4.85 3.89
CA ILE A 475 -2.59 -5.86 3.97
C ILE A 475 -2.26 -6.30 2.54
N PRO A 476 -1.18 -5.74 1.95
CA PRO A 476 -0.70 -6.15 0.63
C PRO A 476 -0.32 -7.63 0.57
N ALA A 477 -0.10 -8.14 -0.64
CA ALA A 477 0.37 -9.50 -0.83
C ALA A 477 1.76 -9.67 -0.20
N GLY A 478 2.01 -10.83 0.43
CA GLY A 478 3.30 -11.11 1.07
C GLY A 478 3.60 -10.31 2.35
N GLN A 479 2.72 -9.41 2.77
CA GLN A 479 2.79 -8.68 4.05
C GLN A 479 1.86 -9.26 5.11
N ASN A 480 2.16 -8.93 6.36
CA ASN A 480 1.43 -9.36 7.56
C ASN A 480 1.03 -8.12 8.36
N LEU A 481 0.03 -8.22 9.23
CA LEU A 481 -0.40 -7.11 10.07
C LEU A 481 -0.25 -7.46 11.55
N ARG A 482 0.29 -6.52 12.33
CA ARG A 482 0.20 -6.52 13.79
C ARG A 482 -0.66 -5.34 14.25
N LEU A 483 -1.56 -5.60 15.18
CA LEU A 483 -2.32 -4.60 15.92
C LEU A 483 -2.12 -4.81 17.42
N GLU A 484 -2.05 -3.72 18.17
CA GLU A 484 -1.96 -3.76 19.63
C GLU A 484 -2.87 -2.68 20.25
N PHE A 485 -3.59 -3.05 21.31
CA PHE A 485 -4.56 -2.18 21.96
C PHE A 485 -4.90 -2.66 23.38
N GLU A 486 -5.43 -1.75 24.19
CA GLU A 486 -6.11 -2.07 25.46
C GLU A 486 -7.60 -2.32 25.17
N ASN A 487 -8.14 -3.43 25.68
CA ASN A 487 -9.55 -3.79 25.58
C ASN A 487 -10.31 -3.38 26.85
N HIS A 488 -11.48 -2.77 26.67
CA HIS A 488 -12.44 -2.50 27.74
C HIS A 488 -13.81 -3.07 27.38
N THR A 489 -14.54 -3.57 28.37
CA THR A 489 -15.78 -4.33 28.22
C THR A 489 -16.79 -3.98 29.29
N ASN A 490 -18.08 -4.05 28.96
CA ASN A 490 -19.14 -4.00 29.95
C ASN A 490 -19.35 -5.33 30.71
N GLY A 491 -18.68 -6.41 30.29
CA GLY A 491 -18.71 -7.73 30.92
C GLY A 491 -20.05 -8.49 30.82
N ALA A 492 -21.02 -8.00 30.05
CA ALA A 492 -22.36 -8.61 29.98
C ALA A 492 -22.37 -9.96 29.26
N GLY A 493 -21.62 -10.07 28.16
CA GLY A 493 -21.45 -11.26 27.35
C GLY A 493 -19.97 -11.53 27.04
N ASN A 494 -19.63 -12.77 26.72
CA ASN A 494 -18.25 -13.14 26.36
C ASN A 494 -17.77 -12.42 25.10
N TRP A 495 -18.70 -12.12 24.18
CA TRP A 495 -18.41 -11.41 22.94
C TRP A 495 -18.32 -9.90 23.10
N ASN A 496 -18.58 -9.36 24.31
CA ASN A 496 -18.56 -7.93 24.52
C ASN A 496 -17.14 -7.36 24.64
N ASN A 497 -16.31 -7.60 23.64
CA ASN A 497 -14.87 -7.36 23.64
C ASN A 497 -14.44 -6.94 22.23
N TRP A 498 -13.15 -7.04 21.92
CA TRP A 498 -12.65 -6.91 20.56
C TRP A 498 -13.18 -8.01 19.64
N ASN A 499 -13.44 -7.65 18.40
CA ASN A 499 -13.75 -8.56 17.30
C ASN A 499 -12.95 -8.12 16.08
N LEU A 500 -12.65 -9.03 15.16
CA LEU A 500 -11.81 -8.78 14.00
C LEU A 500 -12.49 -9.27 12.73
N CYS A 501 -12.51 -8.42 11.70
CA CYS A 501 -12.87 -8.82 10.34
C CYS A 501 -11.62 -8.86 9.46
N LEU A 502 -11.52 -9.89 8.61
CA LEU A 502 -10.68 -9.93 7.43
C LEU A 502 -11.57 -10.06 6.18
N CYS A 503 -11.37 -9.18 5.21
CA CYS A 503 -12.24 -9.03 4.05
C CYS A 503 -11.46 -8.69 2.77
N THR A 504 -12.17 -8.63 1.65
CA THR A 504 -11.64 -8.15 0.37
C THR A 504 -11.19 -6.69 0.45
N ASP A 505 -10.41 -6.22 -0.53
CA ASP A 505 -9.92 -4.84 -0.57
C ASP A 505 -11.00 -3.77 -0.86
N ALA A 506 -12.19 -4.20 -1.28
CA ALA A 506 -13.30 -3.28 -1.54
C ALA A 506 -13.75 -2.56 -0.26
N ASP A 507 -14.25 -1.33 -0.41
CA ASP A 507 -14.82 -0.57 0.70
C ASP A 507 -16.04 -1.30 1.30
N ARG A 508 -16.22 -1.16 2.61
CA ARG A 508 -17.34 -1.78 3.32
C ARG A 508 -18.68 -1.33 2.75
N GLY A 509 -19.51 -2.30 2.37
CA GLY A 509 -20.81 -2.06 1.76
C GLY A 509 -20.77 -1.69 0.27
N ALA A 510 -19.58 -1.57 -0.35
CA ALA A 510 -19.44 -1.41 -1.78
C ALA A 510 -19.58 -2.74 -2.53
N GLY A 511 -19.77 -2.68 -3.85
CA GLY A 511 -19.75 -3.86 -4.69
C GLY A 511 -18.39 -4.57 -4.62
N GLY A 512 -18.39 -5.88 -4.38
CA GLY A 512 -17.16 -6.67 -4.24
C GLY A 512 -16.63 -6.78 -2.81
N TYR A 513 -17.26 -6.12 -1.83
CA TYR A 513 -17.00 -6.37 -0.41
C TYR A 513 -17.48 -7.76 -0.02
N ALA A 514 -16.58 -8.58 0.51
CA ALA A 514 -16.89 -9.88 1.08
C ALA A 514 -16.01 -10.15 2.29
N GLU A 515 -16.61 -10.76 3.31
CA GLU A 515 -15.93 -11.13 4.55
C GLU A 515 -15.36 -12.54 4.42
N TYR A 516 -14.05 -12.64 4.40
CA TYR A 516 -13.41 -13.96 4.52
C TYR A 516 -13.72 -14.54 5.88
N PHE A 517 -13.54 -13.76 6.94
CA PHE A 517 -14.03 -14.10 8.26
C PHE A 517 -14.24 -12.87 9.13
N VAL A 518 -15.20 -12.99 10.04
CA VAL A 518 -15.33 -12.19 11.25
C VAL A 518 -15.13 -13.14 12.42
N ILE A 519 -14.15 -12.88 13.26
CA ILE A 519 -13.89 -13.63 14.49
C ILE A 519 -14.09 -12.74 15.70
N ARG A 520 -14.49 -13.37 16.81
CA ARG A 520 -14.73 -12.73 18.09
C ARG A 520 -13.78 -13.30 19.13
N SER A 521 -13.47 -12.53 20.17
CA SER A 521 -12.58 -12.91 21.27
C SER A 521 -13.06 -14.14 22.10
N ASP A 522 -14.25 -14.65 21.83
CA ASP A 522 -14.86 -15.79 22.53
C ASP A 522 -14.84 -17.09 21.70
N LEU A 523 -13.87 -17.23 20.79
CA LEU A 523 -13.66 -18.41 19.95
C LEU A 523 -14.84 -18.73 19.02
N TYR A 524 -15.49 -17.69 18.50
CA TYR A 524 -16.62 -17.81 17.57
C TYR A 524 -16.46 -16.85 16.39
N GLY A 525 -17.15 -17.12 15.29
CA GLY A 525 -17.10 -16.28 14.09
C GLY A 525 -17.99 -16.79 12.96
N TRP A 526 -17.89 -16.12 11.82
CA TRP A 526 -18.57 -16.45 10.57
C TRP A 526 -17.81 -15.84 9.38
N GLY A 527 -18.30 -16.04 8.16
CA GLY A 527 -17.70 -15.56 6.91
C GLY A 527 -17.39 -16.68 5.94
N ASP A 528 -17.07 -16.32 4.70
CA ASP A 528 -16.95 -17.27 3.58
C ASP A 528 -15.87 -18.32 3.80
N SER A 529 -14.75 -17.92 4.42
CA SER A 529 -13.62 -18.79 4.78
C SER A 529 -13.71 -19.35 6.20
N TYR A 530 -14.68 -18.91 7.02
CA TYR A 530 -14.73 -19.31 8.43
C TYR A 530 -15.00 -20.80 8.61
N GLY A 531 -15.96 -21.34 7.86
CA GLY A 531 -16.40 -22.74 8.00
C GLY A 531 -15.32 -23.78 7.68
N ALA A 532 -14.31 -23.41 6.89
CA ALA A 532 -13.16 -24.25 6.58
C ALA A 532 -11.99 -24.06 7.55
N GLY A 533 -12.08 -23.07 8.44
CA GLY A 533 -11.01 -22.72 9.36
C GLY A 533 -10.92 -23.62 10.59
N THR A 534 -9.82 -23.48 11.31
CA THR A 534 -9.53 -24.25 12.52
C THR A 534 -9.08 -23.35 13.66
N TRP A 535 -9.53 -23.67 14.87
CA TRP A 535 -9.18 -22.96 16.09
C TRP A 535 -8.22 -23.77 16.97
N THR A 536 -7.27 -23.08 17.58
CA THR A 536 -6.52 -23.54 18.74
C THR A 536 -6.55 -22.44 19.79
N ASN A 537 -6.53 -22.81 21.08
CA ASN A 537 -6.57 -21.84 22.16
C ASN A 537 -5.89 -22.34 23.43
N GLU A 538 -5.49 -21.39 24.28
CA GLU A 538 -4.85 -21.58 25.58
C GLU A 538 -5.41 -20.54 26.57
N GLY A 539 -5.58 -20.93 27.84
CA GLY A 539 -6.10 -20.06 28.90
C GLY A 539 -7.62 -20.02 29.05
N TYR A 540 -8.37 -20.56 28.08
CA TYR A 540 -9.83 -20.59 28.11
C TYR A 540 -10.39 -21.76 28.94
N GLY A 541 -11.67 -21.67 29.33
CA GLY A 541 -12.39 -22.72 30.06
C GLY A 541 -13.16 -22.23 31.28
N ASN A 542 -12.78 -21.07 31.84
CA ASN A 542 -13.56 -20.34 32.82
C ASN A 542 -14.07 -19.02 32.22
N TRP A 543 -15.28 -19.07 31.66
CA TRP A 543 -15.88 -17.92 30.98
C TRP A 543 -16.24 -16.76 31.91
N ASP A 544 -16.50 -17.04 33.19
CA ASP A 544 -16.78 -15.98 34.17
C ASP A 544 -15.51 -15.19 34.49
N ALA A 545 -14.38 -15.88 34.65
CA ALA A 545 -13.07 -15.24 34.81
C ALA A 545 -12.68 -14.46 33.55
N PHE A 546 -12.84 -15.06 32.37
CA PHE A 546 -12.54 -14.39 31.10
C PHE A 546 -13.27 -13.05 30.95
N ARG A 547 -14.58 -12.99 31.24
CA ARG A 547 -15.34 -11.73 31.15
C ARG A 547 -14.82 -10.64 32.08
N ALA A 548 -14.34 -11.00 33.27
CA ALA A 548 -13.76 -10.05 34.21
C ALA A 548 -12.33 -9.64 33.80
N ASP A 549 -11.54 -10.60 33.33
CA ASP A 549 -10.12 -10.42 33.00
C ASP A 549 -9.91 -9.58 31.75
N MET A 550 -10.87 -9.55 30.83
CA MET A 550 -10.78 -8.76 29.60
C MET A 550 -10.92 -7.25 29.80
N GLU A 551 -11.37 -6.78 30.96
CA GLU A 551 -11.40 -5.34 31.27
C GLU A 551 -9.99 -4.82 31.57
N GLY A 552 -9.50 -3.92 30.72
CA GLY A 552 -8.12 -3.39 30.76
C GLY A 552 -7.07 -4.39 30.26
N ALA A 553 -7.47 -5.43 29.53
CA ALA A 553 -6.52 -6.40 28.98
C ALA A 553 -5.71 -5.81 27.82
N GLN A 554 -4.40 -6.04 27.82
CA GLN A 554 -3.53 -5.72 26.69
C GLN A 554 -3.65 -6.83 25.65
N VAL A 555 -4.05 -6.47 24.42
CA VAL A 555 -4.31 -7.41 23.34
C VAL A 555 -3.36 -7.14 22.18
N THR A 556 -2.67 -8.19 21.75
CA THR A 556 -1.93 -8.22 20.47
C THR A 556 -2.66 -9.13 19.49
N ILE A 557 -2.86 -8.67 18.26
CA ILE A 557 -3.35 -9.48 17.15
C ILE A 557 -2.30 -9.48 16.04
N ASN A 558 -1.85 -10.67 15.63
CA ASN A 558 -1.02 -10.87 14.44
C ASN A 558 -1.83 -11.60 13.37
N ILE A 559 -1.84 -11.06 12.15
CA ILE A 559 -2.44 -11.68 10.96
C ILE A 559 -1.29 -12.02 10.02
N LEU A 560 -0.96 -13.31 9.93
CA LEU A 560 0.09 -13.84 9.08
C LEU A 560 -0.47 -14.39 7.77
N ARG A 561 0.11 -13.99 6.64
CA ARG A 561 -0.25 -14.45 5.30
C ARG A 561 0.91 -15.24 4.67
N ASP A 562 0.61 -16.45 4.26
CA ASP A 562 1.49 -17.31 3.46
C ASP A 562 0.72 -17.81 2.24
N GLY A 563 0.83 -17.05 1.14
CA GLY A 563 -0.10 -17.15 0.01
C GLY A 563 -1.54 -17.00 0.49
N ALA A 564 -2.41 -17.96 0.13
CA ALA A 564 -3.81 -17.95 0.53
C ALA A 564 -4.01 -18.27 2.02
N LYS A 565 -3.05 -18.92 2.68
CA LYS A 565 -3.18 -19.33 4.08
C LYS A 565 -3.05 -18.10 4.98
N VAL A 566 -4.06 -17.89 5.82
CA VAL A 566 -4.08 -16.86 6.85
C VAL A 566 -4.05 -17.50 8.22
N THR A 567 -3.11 -17.07 9.06
CA THR A 567 -3.04 -17.44 10.49
C THR A 567 -3.22 -16.18 11.32
N THR A 568 -4.35 -16.08 12.01
CA THR A 568 -4.63 -15.00 12.94
C THR A 568 -4.38 -15.48 14.36
N THR A 569 -3.47 -14.84 15.09
CA THR A 569 -3.20 -15.13 16.49
C THR A 569 -3.50 -13.90 17.33
N ALA A 570 -4.40 -14.04 18.30
CA ALA A 570 -4.65 -13.02 19.31
C ALA A 570 -4.13 -13.50 20.67
N VAL A 571 -3.48 -12.59 21.40
CA VAL A 571 -3.00 -12.82 22.76
C VAL A 571 -3.49 -11.66 23.62
N ALA A 572 -4.36 -11.96 24.57
CA ALA A 572 -4.84 -11.02 25.58
C ALA A 572 -4.16 -11.33 26.93
N THR A 573 -3.52 -10.32 27.51
CA THR A 573 -2.95 -10.39 28.87
C THR A 573 -3.74 -9.46 29.77
N SER A 574 -4.43 -10.01 30.75
CA SER A 574 -5.24 -9.25 31.69
C SER A 574 -4.38 -8.48 32.71
N PRO A 575 -4.95 -7.49 33.40
CA PRO A 575 -4.25 -6.77 34.47
C PRO A 575 -3.75 -7.66 35.63
N ASN A 576 -4.37 -8.83 35.83
CA ASN A 576 -3.96 -9.80 36.86
C ASN A 576 -2.93 -10.84 36.35
N GLY A 577 -2.51 -10.74 35.08
CA GLY A 577 -1.49 -11.59 34.48
C GLY A 577 -1.99 -12.90 33.88
N ASN A 578 -3.30 -13.15 33.87
CA ASN A 578 -3.86 -14.26 33.10
C ASN A 578 -3.70 -13.99 31.59
N VAL A 579 -3.42 -15.06 30.85
CA VAL A 579 -3.18 -14.98 29.40
C VAL A 579 -4.22 -15.84 28.68
N TYR A 580 -4.86 -15.24 27.69
CA TYR A 580 -5.76 -15.89 26.74
C TYR A 580 -5.15 -15.81 25.36
N LYS A 581 -4.84 -16.95 24.77
CA LYS A 581 -4.29 -17.02 23.43
C LYS A 581 -5.24 -17.81 22.55
N GLU A 582 -5.59 -17.24 21.41
CA GLU A 582 -6.38 -17.91 20.39
C GLU A 582 -5.69 -17.80 19.04
N THR A 583 -5.83 -18.84 18.22
CA THR A 583 -5.29 -18.87 16.86
C THR A 583 -6.29 -19.50 15.93
N PHE A 584 -6.66 -18.74 14.90
CA PHE A 584 -7.55 -19.14 13.83
C PHE A 584 -6.77 -19.25 12.52
N VAL A 585 -6.89 -20.40 11.85
CA VAL A 585 -6.21 -20.66 10.57
C VAL A 585 -7.24 -21.01 9.51
N THR A 586 -7.20 -20.32 8.37
CA THR A 586 -8.02 -20.63 7.19
C THR A 586 -7.32 -20.19 5.89
N ASN A 587 -7.95 -20.41 4.73
CA ASN A 587 -7.51 -19.89 3.45
C ASN A 587 -8.43 -18.75 2.97
N CYS A 588 -7.85 -17.64 2.51
CA CYS A 588 -8.55 -16.44 2.07
C CYS A 588 -8.09 -16.03 0.66
N GLY A 589 -9.03 -16.05 -0.30
CA GLY A 589 -8.77 -15.70 -1.70
C GLY A 589 -7.73 -16.60 -2.38
N ASP A 590 -7.00 -16.06 -3.35
CA ASP A 590 -5.92 -16.73 -4.07
C ASP A 590 -4.54 -16.57 -3.40
N GLY A 591 -4.40 -15.63 -2.47
CA GLY A 591 -3.19 -15.37 -1.70
C GLY A 591 -2.31 -14.24 -2.24
N ASN A 592 -2.53 -13.82 -3.47
CA ASN A 592 -1.83 -12.73 -4.13
C ASN A 592 -2.67 -11.45 -4.15
N GLN A 593 -3.97 -11.52 -3.82
CA GLN A 593 -4.78 -10.33 -3.67
C GLN A 593 -4.41 -9.52 -2.39
N PRO A 594 -4.57 -8.19 -2.40
CA PRO A 594 -4.65 -7.42 -1.17
C PRO A 594 -5.91 -7.78 -0.37
N VAL A 595 -5.82 -7.70 0.95
CA VAL A 595 -6.95 -7.90 1.87
C VAL A 595 -7.02 -6.76 2.87
N ARG A 596 -8.18 -6.60 3.51
CA ARG A 596 -8.38 -5.57 4.54
C ARG A 596 -8.70 -6.20 5.88
N ALA A 597 -8.17 -5.62 6.94
CA ALA A 597 -8.53 -5.97 8.32
C ALA A 597 -9.07 -4.76 9.08
N PHE A 598 -10.02 -4.99 9.97
CA PHE A 598 -10.50 -3.96 10.90
C PHE A 598 -11.09 -4.58 12.16
N LEU A 599 -11.03 -3.84 13.27
CA LEU A 599 -11.61 -4.21 14.54
C LEU A 599 -13.04 -3.70 14.64
N ILE A 600 -13.89 -4.48 15.32
CA ILE A 600 -15.28 -4.16 15.65
C ILE A 600 -15.46 -4.28 17.16
N VAL A 601 -16.26 -3.38 17.73
CA VAL A 601 -16.65 -3.42 19.14
C VAL A 601 -18.15 -3.72 19.27
N ASP A 602 -18.52 -4.32 20.40
CA ASP A 602 -19.91 -4.56 20.80
C ASP A 602 -19.94 -4.65 22.32
N GLY A 603 -20.59 -3.72 23.01
CA GLY A 603 -20.51 -3.61 24.46
C GLY A 603 -19.08 -3.40 25.00
N SER A 604 -18.21 -2.81 24.18
CA SER A 604 -16.78 -2.64 24.45
C SER A 604 -16.24 -1.34 23.85
N HIS A 605 -15.04 -0.94 24.27
CA HIS A 605 -14.22 0.03 23.56
C HIS A 605 -12.75 -0.36 23.59
N LEU A 606 -11.98 0.10 22.60
CA LEU A 606 -10.55 -0.21 22.47
C LEU A 606 -9.73 1.08 22.47
N LYS A 607 -8.54 1.03 23.08
CA LYS A 607 -7.53 2.09 22.98
C LYS A 607 -6.32 1.56 22.22
N MET A 608 -6.13 2.02 21.00
CA MET A 608 -5.07 1.55 20.12
C MET A 608 -3.69 2.03 20.59
N ASP A 609 -2.71 1.12 20.62
CA ASP A 609 -1.31 1.49 20.72
C ASP A 609 -0.74 1.73 19.31
N SER A 610 -0.78 3.00 18.90
CA SER A 610 -0.28 3.42 17.58
C SER A 610 1.20 3.08 17.33
N SER A 611 2.00 2.90 18.39
CA SER A 611 3.43 2.57 18.23
C SER A 611 3.69 1.09 17.90
N ASN A 612 2.67 0.24 18.13
CA ASN A 612 2.73 -1.21 17.93
C ASN A 612 1.71 -1.71 16.89
N CYS A 613 1.20 -0.81 16.04
CA CYS A 613 0.39 -1.14 14.88
C CYS A 613 1.21 -0.96 13.59
N TYR A 614 1.51 -2.06 12.90
CA TYR A 614 2.39 -2.03 11.73
C TYR A 614 2.16 -3.23 10.81
N LEU A 615 2.47 -3.02 9.53
CA LEU A 615 2.68 -4.13 8.60
C LEU A 615 4.08 -4.71 8.82
N PHE A 616 4.27 -6.01 8.60
CA PHE A 616 5.58 -6.63 8.69
C PHE A 616 5.80 -7.76 7.71
N THR A 617 7.07 -7.99 7.37
CA THR A 617 7.55 -9.04 6.49
C THR A 617 8.70 -9.78 7.18
N PRO A 618 8.56 -11.09 7.47
CA PRO A 618 9.67 -11.92 7.92
C PRO A 618 10.82 -11.84 6.91
N LEU A 619 12.02 -11.59 7.41
CA LEU A 619 13.21 -11.45 6.57
C LEU A 619 13.72 -12.81 6.09
N PHE A 620 13.68 -13.81 6.98
CA PHE A 620 14.18 -15.15 6.69
C PHE A 620 12.99 -16.11 6.54
N LYS A 621 12.53 -16.30 5.30
CA LYS A 621 11.45 -17.24 4.95
C LYS A 621 12.02 -18.62 4.60
#